data_AF-A0A968RK87-F1
#
_entry.id   AF-A0A968RK87-F1
#
_cell.length_a   1.000
_cell.length_b   1.000
_cell.length_c   1.000
_cell.angle_alpha   90.00
_cell.angle_beta   90.00
_cell.angle_gamma   90.00
#
_symmetry.space_group_name_H-M   'P 1'
#
loop_
_entity.id
_entity.type
_entity.pdbx_description
1 polymer ?
#
loop_
_entity_poly.entity_id
_entity_poly.type
_entity_poly.pdbx_seq_one_letter_code
_entity_poly.pdbx_strand_id
1 'polypeptide(L)'
;MRKNQWYNLAVGIVLLSIFQPTSSTISPVKNVNEAVVEPCSIENQAFQPGEEIVYRLYYNWNFVWMTAGEVTFRVNEVGNQYQFSVLGESYKSYDWFFKVRDRYDTYVDKNTLLPTVSMKTIEEGDYRLYDKTILNQKARKANVLRGKNTRNC
;
A
#
# COMPACT_ATOMS: atom_id res chain seq x y z
N MET A 1 37.93 37.39 -4.75
CA MET A 1 38.78 37.13 -3.56
C MET A 1 38.11 37.71 -2.33
N ARG A 2 38.37 37.12 -1.17
CA ARG A 2 37.55 37.04 0.06
C ARG A 2 37.72 38.27 0.98
N LYS A 3 36.71 38.49 1.85
CA LYS A 3 36.68 39.11 3.21
C LYS A 3 35.93 40.45 3.28
N ASN A 4 34.77 40.55 3.93
CA ASN A 4 34.41 40.40 5.36
C ASN A 4 34.88 41.57 6.25
N GLN A 5 33.88 42.20 6.89
CA GLN A 5 33.89 42.69 8.29
C GLN A 5 34.69 44.01 8.46
N TRP A 6 34.38 44.97 9.32
CA TRP A 6 34.19 44.88 10.77
C TRP A 6 33.40 46.08 11.33
N TYR A 7 32.54 45.78 12.30
CA TYR A 7 32.01 46.70 13.32
C TYR A 7 33.15 47.24 14.21
N ASN A 8 32.95 48.40 14.84
CA ASN A 8 33.02 48.56 16.30
C ASN A 8 32.76 50.00 16.74
N LEU A 9 31.91 50.16 17.76
CA LEU A 9 32.17 50.84 19.05
C LEU A 9 30.81 51.10 19.71
N ALA A 10 30.50 50.30 20.74
CA ALA A 10 30.37 50.72 22.14
C ALA A 10 29.20 51.70 22.35
N VAL A 11 28.24 51.45 23.25
CA VAL A 11 28.35 51.70 24.69
C VAL A 11 27.22 50.92 25.38
N GLY A 12 27.51 50.32 26.54
CA GLY A 12 26.54 49.54 27.31
C GLY A 12 25.53 50.39 28.08
N ILE A 13 24.59 49.71 28.76
CA ILE A 13 24.07 50.00 30.11
C ILE A 13 23.14 48.84 30.48
N VAL A 14 23.35 48.31 31.69
CA VAL A 14 22.56 47.26 32.34
C VAL A 14 21.31 47.89 32.95
N LEU A 15 20.13 47.34 32.67
CA LEU A 15 18.94 47.47 33.52
C LEU A 15 18.21 46.12 33.59
N LEU A 16 18.29 45.49 34.76
CA LEU A 16 17.41 44.40 35.17
C LEU A 16 15.98 44.96 35.32
N SER A 17 15.05 44.49 34.50
CA SER A 17 13.61 44.68 34.69
C SER A 17 12.89 43.33 34.65
N ILE A 18 12.63 42.81 35.86
CA ILE A 18 11.45 42.06 36.32
C ILE A 18 10.66 41.34 35.20
N PHE A 19 10.84 40.03 35.13
CA PHE A 19 10.01 39.11 34.37
C PHE A 19 8.59 39.07 34.98
N GLN A 20 7.61 39.71 34.33
CA GLN A 20 6.20 39.50 34.69
C GLN A 20 5.73 38.18 34.07
N PRO A 21 5.16 37.24 34.85
CA PRO A 21 4.54 36.06 34.27
C PRO A 21 3.28 36.54 33.54
N THR A 22 3.32 36.57 32.21
CA THR A 22 2.10 36.71 31.42
C THR A 22 1.27 35.45 31.63
N SER A 23 0.28 35.53 32.51
CA SER A 23 -0.80 34.55 32.57
C SER A 23 -1.45 34.51 31.18
N SER A 24 -1.22 33.43 30.45
CA SER A 24 -1.93 33.17 29.21
C SER A 24 -3.42 33.09 29.54
N THR A 25 -4.18 34.08 29.09
CA THR A 25 -5.63 34.00 29.06
C THR A 25 -6.03 32.89 28.11
N ILE A 26 -6.48 31.76 28.66
CA ILE A 26 -7.14 30.69 27.91
C ILE A 26 -8.36 31.32 27.25
N SER A 27 -8.33 31.48 25.93
CA SER A 27 -9.52 31.84 25.17
C SER A 27 -10.49 30.65 25.21
N PRO A 28 -11.81 30.87 25.41
CA PRO A 28 -12.77 29.79 25.48
C PRO A 28 -12.86 29.05 24.14
N VAL A 29 -12.70 27.72 24.20
CA VAL A 29 -12.84 26.80 23.05
C VAL A 29 -14.24 26.97 22.46
N LYS A 30 -14.31 27.43 21.21
CA LYS A 30 -15.57 27.43 20.45
C LYS A 30 -15.94 25.98 20.14
N ASN A 31 -17.12 25.55 20.59
CA ASN A 31 -17.74 24.30 20.16
C ASN A 31 -17.90 24.30 18.64
N VAL A 32 -17.03 23.56 17.96
CA VAL A 32 -17.26 23.15 16.58
C VAL A 32 -17.93 21.79 16.69
N ASN A 33 -19.14 21.67 16.15
CA ASN A 33 -19.73 20.36 15.88
C ASN A 33 -18.76 19.63 14.95
N GLU A 34 -17.98 18.74 15.55
CA GLU A 34 -16.89 18.00 14.96
C GLU A 34 -17.51 17.04 13.94
N ALA A 35 -17.48 17.40 12.66
CA ALA A 35 -17.66 16.43 11.61
C ALA A 35 -16.55 15.39 11.82
N VAL A 36 -16.95 14.16 12.14
CA VAL A 36 -16.02 13.03 12.33
C VAL A 36 -15.36 12.77 10.98
N VAL A 37 -14.26 13.47 10.71
CA VAL A 37 -13.37 13.15 9.61
C VAL A 37 -12.67 11.87 10.04
N GLU A 38 -13.12 10.73 9.51
CA GLU A 38 -12.44 9.46 9.70
C GLU A 38 -11.00 9.64 9.17
N PRO A 39 -9.96 9.59 10.03
CA PRO A 39 -8.64 10.19 9.76
C PRO A 39 -7.82 9.49 8.66
N CYS A 40 -8.43 8.61 7.88
CA CYS A 40 -7.79 7.79 6.85
C CYS A 40 -8.57 7.77 5.52
N SER A 41 -9.41 8.77 5.21
CA SER A 41 -10.05 8.85 3.90
C SER A 41 -9.04 9.35 2.85
N ILE A 42 -8.85 8.59 1.77
CA ILE A 42 -7.93 8.87 0.67
C ILE A 42 -8.74 8.92 -0.63
N GLU A 43 -8.59 10.01 -1.37
CA GLU A 43 -9.12 10.09 -2.74
C GLU A 43 -8.16 9.35 -3.69
N ASN A 44 -8.67 8.36 -4.41
CA ASN A 44 -7.87 7.62 -5.39
C ASN A 44 -7.79 8.39 -6.72
N GLN A 45 -6.58 8.74 -7.14
CA GLN A 45 -6.27 9.33 -8.46
C GLN A 45 -5.28 8.49 -9.27
N ALA A 46 -4.87 7.32 -8.77
CA ALA A 46 -3.77 6.55 -9.34
C ALA A 46 -4.22 5.54 -10.41
N PHE A 47 -5.46 5.07 -10.32
CA PHE A 47 -6.01 4.03 -11.21
C PHE A 47 -7.53 4.14 -11.29
N GLN A 48 -8.10 3.55 -12.34
CA GLN A 48 -9.53 3.40 -12.53
C GLN A 48 -9.93 1.90 -12.62
N PRO A 49 -11.15 1.53 -12.21
CA PRO A 49 -11.67 0.19 -12.46
C PRO A 49 -11.68 -0.15 -13.96
N GLY A 50 -11.29 -1.38 -14.29
CA GLY A 50 -11.17 -1.88 -15.65
C GLY A 50 -9.76 -1.77 -16.23
N GLU A 51 -8.83 -1.08 -15.56
CA GLU A 51 -7.44 -1.04 -15.98
C GLU A 51 -6.78 -2.43 -15.91
N GLU A 52 -5.97 -2.73 -16.92
CA GLU A 52 -5.24 -3.98 -17.05
C GLU A 52 -3.83 -3.74 -17.58
N ILE A 53 -2.85 -4.43 -16.99
CA ILE A 53 -1.46 -4.44 -17.42
C ILE A 53 -0.99 -5.88 -17.51
N VAL A 54 -0.48 -6.29 -18.68
CA VAL A 54 0.06 -7.62 -18.93
C VAL A 54 1.57 -7.55 -19.12
N TYR A 55 2.31 -8.27 -18.29
CA TYR A 55 3.74 -8.46 -18.43
C TYR A 55 4.05 -9.81 -19.03
N ARG A 56 4.99 -9.85 -19.97
CA ARG A 56 5.51 -11.08 -20.56
C ARG A 56 6.84 -11.45 -19.94
N LEU A 57 6.93 -12.67 -19.43
CA LEU A 57 8.13 -13.20 -18.80
C LEU A 57 8.96 -13.96 -19.84
N TYR A 58 10.27 -13.78 -19.78
CA TYR A 58 11.23 -14.48 -20.64
C TYR A 58 12.40 -14.99 -19.80
N TYR A 59 12.78 -16.25 -20.01
CA TYR A 59 14.06 -16.77 -19.54
C TYR A 59 15.14 -16.41 -20.55
N ASN A 60 16.23 -15.82 -20.07
CA ASN A 60 17.43 -15.61 -20.87
C ASN A 60 18.32 -16.85 -20.78
N TRP A 61 18.48 -17.56 -21.90
CA TRP A 61 19.32 -18.74 -22.00
C TRP A 61 20.55 -18.46 -22.88
N ASN A 62 21.27 -17.39 -22.52
CA ASN A 62 22.52 -16.89 -23.08
C ASN A 62 22.47 -16.41 -24.55
N PHE A 63 21.93 -17.23 -25.46
CA PHE A 63 21.76 -16.91 -26.88
C PHE A 63 20.30 -16.97 -27.34
N VAL A 64 19.39 -17.52 -26.52
CA VAL A 64 17.96 -17.67 -26.84
C VAL A 64 17.11 -17.08 -25.72
N TRP A 65 16.12 -16.27 -26.09
CA TRP A 65 15.08 -15.78 -25.19
C TRP A 65 13.86 -16.71 -25.29
N MET A 66 13.59 -17.47 -24.24
CA MET A 66 12.45 -18.37 -24.19
C MET A 66 11.32 -17.71 -23.41
N THR A 67 10.14 -17.62 -24.02
CA THR A 67 8.99 -17.01 -23.35
C THR A 67 8.43 -17.96 -22.29
N ALA A 68 8.33 -17.50 -21.05
CA ALA A 68 7.99 -18.34 -19.90
C ALA A 68 6.47 -18.34 -19.63
N GLY A 69 5.85 -17.18 -19.80
CA GLY A 69 4.46 -16.96 -19.41
C GLY A 69 4.10 -15.48 -19.36
N GLU A 70 2.95 -15.18 -18.78
CA GLU A 70 2.45 -13.83 -18.57
C GLU A 70 2.00 -13.60 -17.13
N VAL A 71 2.06 -12.35 -16.68
CA VAL A 71 1.44 -11.89 -15.44
C VAL A 71 0.49 -10.75 -15.79
N THR A 72 -0.80 -10.96 -15.52
CA THR A 72 -1.87 -9.99 -15.77
C THR A 72 -2.29 -9.36 -14.46
N PHE A 73 -2.13 -8.04 -14.35
CA PHE A 73 -2.64 -7.23 -13.25
C PHE A 73 -3.93 -6.56 -13.71
N ARG A 74 -5.00 -6.67 -12.94
CA ARG A 74 -6.29 -6.03 -13.23
C ARG A 74 -6.86 -5.36 -12.00
N VAL A 75 -7.43 -4.18 -12.19
CA VAL A 75 -8.26 -3.52 -11.17
C VAL A 75 -9.72 -3.70 -11.56
N ASN A 76 -10.52 -4.28 -10.67
CA ASN A 76 -11.97 -4.36 -10.82
C ASN A 76 -12.67 -3.63 -9.68
N GLU A 77 -13.96 -3.43 -9.86
CA GLU A 77 -14.84 -2.90 -8.83
C GLU A 77 -15.86 -3.98 -8.43
N VAL A 78 -15.95 -4.26 -7.13
CA VAL A 78 -16.86 -5.26 -6.58
C VAL A 78 -17.62 -4.63 -5.41
N GLY A 79 -18.86 -4.22 -5.67
CA GLY A 79 -19.67 -3.48 -4.70
C GLY A 79 -18.96 -2.20 -4.24
N ASN A 80 -18.78 -2.03 -2.92
CA ASN A 80 -18.11 -0.86 -2.36
C ASN A 80 -16.59 -1.04 -2.19
N GLN A 81 -15.97 -1.93 -2.95
CA GLN A 81 -14.54 -2.24 -2.85
C GLN A 81 -13.88 -2.25 -4.23
N TYR A 82 -12.60 -1.93 -4.26
CA TYR A 82 -11.73 -2.30 -5.37
C TYR A 82 -11.24 -3.73 -5.17
N GLN A 83 -11.14 -4.48 -6.28
CA GLN A 83 -10.48 -5.78 -6.32
C GLN A 83 -9.26 -5.67 -7.22
N PHE A 84 -8.07 -5.81 -6.64
CA PHE A 84 -6.84 -6.02 -7.38
C PHE A 84 -6.67 -7.51 -7.62
N SER A 85 -6.61 -7.93 -8.87
CA SER A 85 -6.40 -9.31 -9.27
C SER A 85 -5.08 -9.44 -10.03
N VAL A 86 -4.30 -10.45 -9.69
CA VAL A 86 -3.06 -10.81 -10.39
C VAL A 86 -3.17 -12.26 -10.80
N LEU A 87 -3.01 -12.52 -12.10
CA LEU A 87 -3.00 -13.86 -12.68
C LEU A 87 -1.62 -14.10 -13.28
N GLY A 88 -0.90 -15.09 -12.76
CA GLY A 88 0.40 -15.53 -13.26
C GLY A 88 0.27 -16.90 -13.92
N GLU A 89 0.54 -16.98 -15.22
CA GLU A 89 0.38 -18.22 -15.97
C GLU A 89 1.59 -18.50 -16.85
N SER A 90 2.14 -19.71 -16.76
CA SER A 90 3.06 -20.24 -17.77
C SER A 90 2.31 -20.53 -19.07
N TYR A 91 2.97 -20.37 -20.23
CA TYR A 91 2.34 -20.76 -21.49
C TYR A 91 2.23 -22.29 -21.60
N LYS A 92 1.10 -22.75 -22.16
CA LYS A 92 0.80 -24.18 -22.34
C LYS A 92 1.89 -24.95 -23.10
N SER A 93 2.59 -24.31 -24.03
CA SER A 93 3.72 -24.91 -24.77
C SER A 93 4.90 -25.30 -23.89
N TYR A 94 5.02 -24.74 -22.69
CA TYR A 94 6.11 -25.00 -21.73
C TYR A 94 5.64 -25.70 -20.45
N ASP A 95 4.34 -26.03 -20.33
CA ASP A 95 3.78 -26.71 -19.16
C ASP A 95 4.42 -28.09 -18.91
N TRP A 96 5.05 -28.71 -19.92
CA TRP A 96 5.76 -29.99 -19.78
C TRP A 96 7.04 -29.91 -18.95
N PHE A 97 7.64 -28.72 -18.83
CA PHE A 97 8.86 -28.50 -18.04
C PHE A 97 8.52 -27.96 -16.65
N PHE A 98 7.63 -26.95 -16.58
CA PHE A 98 7.12 -26.42 -15.31
C PHE A 98 5.83 -25.61 -15.54
N LYS A 99 4.73 -26.02 -14.91
CA LYS A 99 3.42 -25.36 -15.03
C LYS A 99 3.18 -24.43 -13.86
N VAL A 100 2.81 -23.17 -14.12
CA VAL A 100 2.46 -22.16 -13.10
C VAL A 100 1.06 -21.64 -13.37
N ARG A 101 0.17 -21.68 -12.37
CA ARG A 101 -1.19 -21.12 -12.42
C ARG A 101 -1.52 -20.44 -11.09
N ASP A 102 -0.95 -19.26 -10.92
CA ASP A 102 -1.04 -18.50 -9.69
C ASP A 102 -2.07 -17.40 -9.79
N ARG A 103 -2.78 -17.18 -8.69
CA ARG A 103 -3.80 -16.15 -8.56
C ARG A 103 -3.70 -15.44 -7.23
N TYR A 104 -3.60 -14.13 -7.28
CA TYR A 104 -3.65 -13.26 -6.11
C TYR A 104 -4.84 -12.33 -6.25
N ASP A 105 -5.65 -12.22 -5.21
CA ASP A 105 -6.75 -11.26 -5.16
C ASP A 105 -6.65 -10.46 -3.86
N THR A 106 -6.79 -9.15 -3.94
CA THR A 106 -6.87 -8.28 -2.77
C THR A 106 -8.04 -7.33 -2.89
N TYR A 107 -8.88 -7.32 -1.87
CA TYR A 107 -10.06 -6.46 -1.77
C TYR A 107 -9.74 -5.28 -0.89
N VAL A 108 -9.99 -4.09 -1.39
CA VAL A 108 -9.58 -2.82 -0.78
C VAL A 108 -10.78 -1.91 -0.64
N ASP A 109 -10.93 -1.32 0.54
CA ASP A 109 -11.98 -0.35 0.81
C ASP A 109 -11.75 0.93 -0.02
N LYS A 110 -12.79 1.43 -0.70
CA LYS A 110 -12.64 2.57 -1.62
C LYS A 110 -12.35 3.90 -0.93
N ASN A 111 -12.79 4.06 0.31
CA ASN A 111 -12.64 5.31 1.05
C ASN A 111 -11.26 5.38 1.69
N THR A 112 -10.81 4.29 2.30
CA THR A 112 -9.56 4.26 3.06
C THR A 112 -8.37 3.71 2.29
N LEU A 113 -8.62 3.04 1.17
CA LEU A 113 -7.65 2.27 0.40
C LEU A 113 -6.90 1.21 1.23
N LEU A 114 -7.45 0.82 2.38
CA LEU A 114 -6.91 -0.25 3.20
C LEU A 114 -7.43 -1.62 2.73
N PRO A 115 -6.56 -2.64 2.69
CA PRO A 115 -6.97 -3.99 2.33
C PRO A 115 -7.85 -4.61 3.42
N THR A 116 -8.92 -5.28 3.01
CA THR A 116 -9.83 -6.01 3.90
C THR A 116 -9.63 -7.52 3.81
N VAL A 117 -9.30 -8.02 2.61
CA VAL A 117 -9.04 -9.44 2.36
C VAL A 117 -7.91 -9.55 1.33
N SER A 118 -6.96 -10.44 1.58
CA SER A 118 -5.96 -10.87 0.60
C SER A 118 -6.03 -12.38 0.45
N MET A 119 -6.03 -12.88 -0.78
CA MET A 119 -6.13 -14.29 -1.13
C MET A 119 -5.04 -14.65 -2.12
N LYS A 120 -4.46 -15.84 -1.94
CA LYS A 120 -3.40 -16.41 -2.76
C LYS A 120 -3.76 -17.86 -3.05
N THR A 121 -3.84 -18.21 -4.32
CA THR A 121 -3.95 -19.59 -4.80
C THR A 121 -2.77 -19.84 -5.70
N ILE A 122 -1.88 -20.73 -5.28
CA ILE A 122 -0.63 -21.05 -5.97
C ILE A 122 -0.72 -22.48 -6.48
N GLU A 123 -0.41 -22.67 -7.75
CA GLU A 123 -0.32 -23.97 -8.41
C GLU A 123 0.93 -24.02 -9.30
N GLU A 124 2.02 -24.52 -8.73
CA GLU A 124 3.34 -24.54 -9.36
C GLU A 124 3.86 -25.98 -9.42
N GLY A 125 3.70 -26.63 -10.57
CA GLY A 125 3.91 -28.06 -10.72
C GLY A 125 3.04 -28.86 -9.74
N ASP A 126 3.69 -29.61 -8.84
CA ASP A 126 3.02 -30.38 -7.78
C ASP A 126 2.76 -29.56 -6.50
N TYR A 127 3.31 -28.35 -6.40
CA TYR A 127 3.11 -27.48 -5.26
C TYR A 127 1.74 -26.80 -5.31
N ARG A 128 1.03 -26.85 -4.18
CA ARG A 128 -0.26 -26.21 -4.00
C ARG A 128 -0.29 -25.45 -2.68
N LEU A 129 -0.72 -24.20 -2.74
CA LEU A 129 -0.99 -23.38 -1.55
C LEU A 129 -2.26 -22.58 -1.76
N TYR A 130 -3.07 -22.53 -0.71
CA TYR A 130 -4.13 -21.56 -0.56
C TYR A 130 -3.89 -20.78 0.74
N ASP A 131 -3.91 -19.47 0.65
CA ASP A 131 -3.74 -18.55 1.79
C ASP A 131 -4.77 -17.43 1.68
N LYS A 132 -5.61 -17.27 2.70
CA LYS A 132 -6.58 -16.20 2.82
C LYS A 132 -6.35 -15.47 4.13
N THR A 133 -6.05 -14.18 4.02
CA THR A 133 -5.88 -13.29 5.16
C THR A 133 -7.03 -12.29 5.19
N ILE A 134 -7.78 -12.27 6.30
CA ILE A 134 -8.83 -11.29 6.59
C ILE A 134 -8.27 -10.25 7.54
N LEU A 135 -8.36 -8.98 7.15
CA LEU A 135 -7.72 -7.85 7.82
C LEU A 135 -8.79 -6.99 8.49
N ASN A 136 -8.75 -6.92 9.82
CA ASN A 136 -9.55 -5.99 10.59
C ASN A 136 -8.69 -4.77 10.93
N GLN A 137 -8.84 -3.72 10.13
CA GLN A 137 -8.06 -2.48 10.25
C GLN A 137 -8.32 -1.76 11.58
N LYS A 138 -9.59 -1.73 12.04
CA LYS A 138 -9.97 -1.09 13.32
C LYS A 138 -9.37 -1.81 14.52
N ALA A 139 -9.42 -3.15 14.53
CA ALA A 139 -8.87 -3.97 15.60
C ALA A 139 -7.34 -4.17 15.50
N ARG A 140 -6.73 -3.76 14.38
CA ARG A 140 -5.32 -4.05 14.03
C ARG A 140 -4.99 -5.55 14.14
N LYS A 141 -5.89 -6.38 13.62
CA LYS A 141 -5.76 -7.85 13.64
C LYS A 141 -5.85 -8.42 12.23
N ALA A 142 -5.13 -9.51 12.01
CA ALA A 142 -5.21 -10.32 10.80
C ALA A 142 -5.56 -11.75 11.18
N ASN A 143 -6.55 -12.33 10.51
CA ASN A 143 -6.89 -13.75 10.63
C ASN A 143 -6.45 -14.45 9.37
N VAL A 144 -5.60 -15.47 9.51
CA VAL A 144 -4.99 -16.18 8.39
C VAL A 144 -5.57 -17.59 8.33
N LEU A 145 -6.06 -17.97 7.15
CA LEU A 145 -6.49 -19.32 6.81
C LEU A 145 -5.52 -19.85 5.76
N ARG A 146 -4.88 -20.97 6.03
CA ARG A 146 -3.83 -21.51 5.15
C ARG A 146 -4.01 -23.01 4.99
N GLY A 147 -4.00 -23.47 3.75
CA GLY A 147 -4.16 -24.88 3.40
C GLY A 147 -3.55 -25.21 2.04
N LYS A 148 -3.69 -26.46 1.60
CA LYS A 148 -3.24 -26.89 0.27
C LYS A 148 -4.28 -26.62 -0.82
N ASN A 149 -5.53 -26.39 -0.44
CA ASN A 149 -6.62 -26.04 -1.36
C ASN A 149 -7.67 -25.20 -0.63
N THR A 150 -8.67 -24.73 -1.38
CA THR A 150 -9.81 -23.93 -0.87
C THR A 150 -10.81 -24.71 -0.02
N ARG A 151 -10.74 -26.05 0.01
CA ARG A 151 -11.70 -26.94 0.70
C ARG A 151 -11.19 -27.53 2.02
N ASN A 152 -9.86 -27.55 2.21
CA ASN A 152 -9.16 -28.14 3.34
C ASN A 152 -8.47 -27.03 4.12
N CYS A 153 -9.26 -26.03 4.53
CA CYS A 153 -8.85 -24.98 5.47
C CYS A 153 -9.22 -25.38 6.89
#